data_AF-A0A2S0MLH9-F1
#
_entry.id   AF-A0A2S0MLH9-F1
#
_cell.length_a   1.000
_cell.length_b   1.000
_cell.length_c   1.000
_cell.angle_alpha   90.00
_cell.angle_beta   90.00
_cell.angle_gamma   90.00
#
_symmetry.space_group_name_H-M   'P 1'
#
loop_
_entity.id
_entity.type
_entity.pdbx_description
1 polymer ?
#
loop_
_entity_poly.entity_id
_entity_poly.type
_entity_poly.pdbx_seq_one_letter_code
_entity_poly.pdbx_strand_id
1 'polypeptide(L)'
;MRPNTAPWSDTEILTALYLRDHEGLSASKIGARLGRSKSSVLGRLFRVDRETDASDPDKIGNGTLPPRWWKHLGAIATTAQQTMVAEND
;
A
#
# COMPACT_ATOMS: atom_id res chain seq x y z
N MET A 1 20.71 -21.55 -9.49
CA MET A 1 20.34 -20.21 -10.03
C MET A 1 20.83 -19.15 -9.04
N ARG A 2 21.68 -18.20 -9.45
CA ARG A 2 22.13 -17.12 -8.56
C ARG A 2 21.01 -16.08 -8.46
N PRO A 3 20.64 -15.60 -7.26
CA PRO A 3 19.59 -14.60 -7.12
C PRO A 3 20.03 -13.25 -7.72
N ASN A 4 19.11 -12.58 -8.42
CA ASN A 4 19.37 -11.24 -8.97
C ASN A 4 19.55 -10.22 -7.82
N THR A 5 20.72 -9.58 -7.77
CA THR A 5 21.09 -8.55 -6.77
C THR A 5 20.88 -7.12 -7.27
N ALA A 6 20.37 -6.93 -8.49
CA ALA A 6 20.08 -5.60 -9.03
C ALA A 6 19.09 -4.84 -8.12
N PRO A 7 19.04 -3.51 -8.19
CA PRO A 7 17.93 -2.75 -7.60
C PRO A 7 16.57 -3.29 -8.06
N TRP A 8 15.54 -3.12 -7.23
CA TRP A 8 14.17 -3.46 -7.62
C TRP A 8 13.61 -2.33 -8.48
N SER A 9 13.07 -2.68 -9.65
CA SER A 9 12.26 -1.77 -10.45
C SER A 9 10.85 -1.63 -9.88
N ASP A 10 10.18 -0.51 -10.17
CA ASP A 10 8.80 -0.27 -9.76
C ASP A 10 7.85 -1.37 -10.27
N THR A 11 8.03 -1.80 -11.52
CA THR A 11 7.26 -2.90 -12.10
C THR A 11 7.45 -4.21 -11.34
N GLU A 12 8.67 -4.55 -10.92
CA GLU A 12 8.90 -5.76 -10.09
C GLU A 12 8.20 -5.66 -8.74
N ILE A 13 8.19 -4.47 -8.13
CA ILE A 13 7.55 -4.24 -6.83
C ILE A 13 6.04 -4.39 -6.97
N LEU A 14 5.43 -3.70 -7.95
CA LEU A 14 4.01 -3.79 -8.24
C LEU A 14 3.59 -5.22 -8.59
N THR A 15 4.41 -5.93 -9.39
CA THR A 15 4.17 -7.33 -9.72
C THR A 15 4.23 -8.20 -8.47
N ALA A 16 5.22 -8.03 -7.60
CA ALA A 16 5.33 -8.81 -6.36
C ALA A 16 4.12 -8.59 -5.43
N LEU A 17 3.63 -7.35 -5.32
CA LEU A 17 2.44 -7.01 -4.54
C LEU A 17 1.19 -7.68 -5.14
N TYR A 18 0.98 -7.59 -6.45
CA TYR A 18 -0.12 -8.26 -7.13
C TYR A 18 -0.09 -9.79 -6.92
N LEU A 19 1.08 -10.42 -7.07
CA LEU A 19 1.24 -11.86 -6.88
C LEU A 19 0.98 -12.29 -5.43
N ARG A 20 1.27 -11.44 -4.44
CA ARG A 20 0.98 -11.68 -3.02
C ARG A 20 -0.51 -11.53 -2.74
N ASP A 21 -1.08 -10.37 -3.09
CA ASP A 21 -2.39 -9.95 -2.59
C ASP A 21 -3.55 -10.48 -3.43
N HIS A 22 -3.35 -10.59 -4.75
CA HIS A 22 -4.39 -11.06 -5.66
C HIS A 22 -4.25 -12.55 -6.00
N GLU A 23 -3.03 -13.04 -6.22
CA GLU A 23 -2.80 -14.47 -6.53
C GLU A 23 -2.47 -15.34 -5.30
N GLY A 24 -2.26 -14.75 -4.12
CA GLY A 24 -2.00 -15.49 -2.88
C GLY A 24 -0.69 -16.30 -2.88
N LEU A 25 0.31 -15.91 -3.69
CA LEU A 25 1.55 -16.66 -3.81
C LEU A 25 2.49 -16.42 -2.63
N SER A 26 3.22 -17.48 -2.24
CA SER A 26 4.28 -17.37 -1.24
C SER A 26 5.51 -16.65 -1.80
N ALA A 27 6.29 -16.01 -0.92
CA ALA A 27 7.52 -15.30 -1.29
C ALA A 27 8.53 -16.16 -2.09
N SER A 28 8.58 -17.47 -1.83
CA SER A 28 9.43 -18.38 -2.61
C SER A 28 8.97 -18.51 -4.06
N LYS A 29 7.66 -18.60 -4.30
CA LYS A 29 7.07 -18.67 -5.65
C LYS A 29 7.21 -17.34 -6.39
N ILE A 30 7.01 -16.22 -5.69
CA ILE A 30 7.23 -14.88 -6.23
C ILE A 30 8.70 -14.71 -6.65
N GLY A 31 9.64 -15.11 -5.78
CA GLY A 31 11.08 -15.07 -6.08
C GLY A 31 11.44 -15.90 -7.31
N ALA A 32 10.87 -17.10 -7.44
CA ALA A 32 11.06 -17.94 -8.63
C ALA A 32 10.54 -17.26 -9.92
N ARG A 33 9.40 -16.55 -9.87
CA ARG A 33 8.87 -15.81 -11.03
C ARG A 33 9.70 -14.58 -11.40
N LEU A 34 10.25 -13.87 -10.42
CA LEU A 34 10.99 -12.61 -10.63
C LEU A 34 12.51 -12.79 -10.71
N GLY A 35 13.04 -14.02 -10.57
CA GLY A 35 14.47 -14.27 -10.49
C GLY A 35 15.13 -13.71 -9.22
N ARG A 36 14.36 -13.55 -8.13
CA ARG A 36 14.80 -13.00 -6.83
C ARG A 36 14.87 -14.09 -5.77
N SER A 37 15.70 -13.89 -4.74
CA SER A 37 15.69 -14.80 -3.59
C SER A 37 14.45 -14.58 -2.72
N LYS A 38 13.99 -15.64 -2.04
CA LYS A 38 12.90 -15.56 -1.04
C LYS A 38 13.13 -14.43 -0.04
N SER A 39 14.35 -14.32 0.51
CA SER A 39 14.69 -13.31 1.50
C SER A 39 14.66 -11.89 0.93
N SER A 40 15.05 -11.71 -0.34
CA SER A 40 14.95 -10.41 -1.02
C SER A 40 13.50 -9.98 -1.18
N VAL A 41 12.61 -10.91 -1.58
CA VAL A 41 11.17 -10.67 -1.69
C VAL A 41 10.57 -10.31 -0.34
N LEU A 42 10.82 -11.10 0.71
CA LEU A 42 10.32 -10.82 2.07
C LEU A 42 10.78 -9.45 2.56
N GLY A 43 12.07 -9.14 2.41
CA GLY A 43 12.61 -7.85 2.83
C GLY A 43 12.10 -6.67 2.01
N ARG A 44 11.67 -6.89 0.77
CA ARG A 44 11.02 -5.83 -0.02
C ARG A 44 9.58 -5.60 0.43
N LEU A 45 8.79 -6.66 0.53
CA LEU A 45 7.39 -6.59 0.96
C LEU A 45 7.26 -5.98 2.35
N PHE A 46 8.09 -6.42 3.31
CA PHE A 46 8.09 -5.85 4.67
C PHE A 46 8.34 -4.34 4.69
N ARG A 47 9.26 -3.84 3.85
CA ARG A 47 9.54 -2.40 3.78
C ARG A 47 8.37 -1.62 3.20
N VAL A 48 7.74 -2.16 2.16
CA VAL A 48 6.53 -1.56 1.58
C VAL A 48 5.44 -1.50 2.65
N ASP A 49 5.12 -2.62 3.28
CA ASP A 49 4.09 -2.69 4.32
C ASP A 49 4.38 -1.69 5.46
N ARG A 50 5.63 -1.62 5.93
CA ARG A 50 6.04 -0.66 6.97
C ARG A 50 5.86 0.80 6.53
N GLU A 51 6.21 1.13 5.30
CA GLU A 51 6.10 2.50 4.77
C GLU A 51 4.63 2.89 4.53
N THR A 52 3.81 1.97 4.05
CA THR A 52 2.37 2.19 3.86
C THR A 52 1.64 2.28 5.20
N ASP A 53 1.93 1.39 6.15
CA ASP A 53 1.33 1.40 7.49
C ASP A 53 1.70 2.67 8.26
N ALA A 54 2.92 3.19 8.09
CA ALA A 54 3.33 4.45 8.70
C ALA A 54 2.61 5.67 8.08
N SER A 55 2.25 5.58 6.81
CA SER A 55 1.57 6.66 6.07
C SER A 55 0.04 6.61 6.21
N ASP A 56 -0.51 5.48 6.66
CA ASP A 56 -1.93 5.25 6.93
C ASP A 56 -2.12 4.62 8.32
N PRO A 57 -1.82 5.36 9.40
CA PRO A 57 -1.86 4.83 10.77
C PRO A 57 -3.26 4.37 11.17
N ASP A 58 -4.29 5.00 10.61
CA ASP A 58 -5.69 4.70 10.91
C ASP A 58 -6.25 3.57 10.03
N LYS A 59 -5.48 3.07 9.06
CA LYS A 59 -5.88 2.05 8.07
C LYS A 59 -7.16 2.44 7.31
N ILE A 60 -7.38 3.74 7.12
CA ILE A 60 -8.57 4.31 6.44
C ILE A 60 -8.40 4.21 4.90
N GLY A 61 -7.18 3.96 4.42
CA GLY A 61 -6.82 3.75 3.02
C GLY A 61 -7.13 2.34 2.49
N ASN A 62 -8.11 1.64 3.06
CA ASN A 62 -8.56 0.29 2.69
C ASN A 62 -9.27 0.18 1.33
N GLY A 63 -8.97 1.08 0.37
CA GLY A 63 -9.57 1.05 -0.97
C GLY A 63 -11.08 1.34 -0.98
N THR A 64 -11.65 1.73 0.15
CA THR A 64 -13.07 2.08 0.33
C THR A 64 -13.43 3.44 -0.27
N LEU A 65 -12.42 4.21 -0.69
CA LEU A 65 -12.65 5.52 -1.28
C LEU A 65 -13.19 5.37 -2.70
N PRO A 66 -14.38 5.91 -3.00
CA PRO A 66 -15.02 5.74 -4.30
C PRO A 66 -14.17 6.33 -5.43
N PRO A 67 -14.38 5.88 -6.69
CA PRO A 67 -13.70 6.47 -7.84
C PRO A 67 -13.79 7.99 -7.85
N ARG A 68 -12.63 8.66 -8.02
CA ARG A 68 -12.49 10.14 -7.97
C ARG A 68 -12.73 10.80 -6.62
N TRP A 69 -12.61 10.08 -5.50
CA TRP A 69 -12.69 10.65 -4.14
C TRP A 69 -11.86 11.94 -3.95
N TRP A 70 -10.67 12.01 -4.57
CA TRP A 70 -9.77 13.17 -4.55
C TRP A 70 -10.38 14.44 -5.19
N LYS A 71 -11.41 14.32 -6.04
CA LYS A 71 -12.17 15.46 -6.56
C LYS A 71 -13.20 16.01 -5.59
N HIS A 72 -13.61 15.22 -4.60
CA HIS A 72 -14.71 15.56 -3.69
C HIS A 72 -14.24 15.92 -2.27
N LEU A 73 -12.97 15.70 -1.92
CA LEU A 73 -12.43 16.01 -0.59
C LEU A 73 -12.40 17.50 -0.23
N GLY A 74 -12.43 18.40 -1.22
CA GLY A 74 -12.54 19.84 -0.97
C GLY A 74 -13.85 20.25 -0.28
N ALA A 75 -14.88 19.41 -0.28
CA ALA A 75 -16.17 19.68 0.35
C ALA A 75 -16.28 19.11 1.79
N ILE A 76 -15.51 18.08 2.13
CA ILE A 76 -15.63 17.36 3.42
C ILE A 76 -14.81 18.07 4.52
N ALA A 77 -13.75 18.79 4.15
CA ALA A 77 -12.94 19.56 5.10
C ALA A 77 -13.70 20.76 5.71
N THR A 78 -14.79 21.22 5.08
CA THR A 78 -15.58 22.38 5.56
C THR A 78 -16.64 22.01 6.60
N THR A 79 -17.08 20.75 6.66
CA THR A 79 -18.19 20.36 7.54
C THR A 79 -17.74 20.13 9.00
N ALA A 80 -16.46 19.84 9.24
CA ALA A 80 -15.95 19.60 10.60
C ALA A 80 -15.83 20.87 11.47
N GLN A 81 -15.93 22.08 10.90
CA GLN A 81 -15.83 23.34 11.65
C GLN A 81 -17.17 23.95 12.06
N GLN A 82 -18.32 23.47 11.55
CA GLN A 82 -19.63 24.05 11.89
C GLN A 82 -20.34 23.37 13.07
N THR A 83 -19.91 22.19 13.53
CA THR A 83 -20.58 21.50 14.65
C THR A 83 -20.03 21.88 16.03
N MET A 84 -18.89 22.56 16.14
CA MET A 84 -18.30 22.94 17.45
C MET A 84 -18.72 24.33 17.98
N VAL A 85 -19.62 25.04 17.29
CA VAL A 85 -20.07 26.40 17.70
C VAL A 85 -21.52 26.41 18.22
N ALA A 86 -22.27 25.31 18.08
CA ALA A 86 -23.70 25.27 18.41
C ALA A 86 -24.04 24.78 19.84
N GLU A 87 -23.03 24.62 20.72
CA GLU A 87 -23.21 24.04 22.06
C GLU A 87 -22.74 24.97 23.20
N ASN A 88 -22.69 26.29 22.95
CA ASN A 88 -22.43 27.31 23.98
C ASN A 88 -23.37 28.52 23.81
N ASP A 89 -24.69 28.27 23.82
CA ASP A 89 -25.71 29.28 24.14
C ASP A 89 -26.62 28.74 25.25
#